data_AF-A4F109-F1
#
_entry.id   AF-A4F109-F1
#
_cell.length_a   1.000
_cell.length_b   1.000
_cell.length_c   1.000
_cell.angle_alpha   90.00
_cell.angle_beta   90.00
_cell.angle_gamma   90.00
#
_symmetry.space_group_name_H-M   'P 1'
#
loop_
_entity.id
_entity.type
_entity.pdbx_description
1 polymer ?
#
loop_
_entity_poly.entity_id
_entity_poly.type
_entity_poly.pdbx_seq_one_letter_code
_entity_poly.pdbx_strand_id
1 'polypeptide(L)' 'MNDKPALKHTSFYISHEGHKSLRIEALKRGLTMSQLIIQALSQAGVVIPAEDLKT' A
#
# COMPACT_ATOMS: atom_id res chain seq x y z
N MET A 1 30.58 0.48 0.40
CA MET A 1 29.48 -0.31 -0.18
C MET A 1 28.19 0.44 0.16
N ASN A 2 27.32 0.68 -0.82
CA ASN A 2 26.06 1.40 -0.58
C ASN A 2 25.04 0.42 0.01
N ASP A 3 24.92 0.40 1.33
CA ASP A 3 23.84 -0.31 2.03
C ASP A 3 22.53 0.46 1.85
N LYS A 4 21.92 0.37 0.66
CA LYS A 4 20.50 0.72 0.52
C LYS A 4 19.72 -0.32 1.32
N PRO A 5 18.92 0.07 2.33
CA PRO A 5 18.07 -0.89 3.03
C PRO A 5 17.16 -1.56 2.01
N ALA A 6 17.18 -2.89 1.97
CA ALA A 6 16.31 -3.66 1.10
C ALA A 6 14.86 -3.30 1.44
N LEU A 7 14.10 -2.80 0.47
CA LEU A 7 12.68 -2.53 0.61
C LEU A 7 11.99 -3.83 1.06
N LYS A 8 11.41 -3.82 2.25
CA LYS A 8 10.69 -4.99 2.78
C LYS A 8 9.34 -5.08 2.07
N HIS A 9 9.24 -5.99 1.10
CA HIS A 9 8.01 -6.25 0.39
C HIS A 9 7.17 -7.31 1.13
N THR A 10 5.88 -7.02 1.34
CA THR A 10 4.91 -7.98 1.88
C THR A 10 3.83 -8.24 0.85
N SER A 11 3.60 -9.52 0.53
CA SER A 11 2.49 -9.96 -0.31
C SER A 11 1.36 -10.53 0.55
N PHE A 12 0.14 -10.31 0.12
CA PHE A 12 -1.05 -10.92 0.71
C PHE A 12 -2.03 -11.28 -0.40
N TYR A 13 -2.92 -12.24 -0.11
CA TYR A 13 -3.93 -12.69 -1.05
C TYR A 13 -5.29 -12.11 -0.66
N ILE A 14 -6.07 -11.72 -1.66
CA ILE A 14 -7.47 -11.33 -1.55
C ILE A 14 -8.26 -12.02 -2.66
N SER A 15 -9.59 -12.05 -2.53
CA SER A 15 -10.44 -12.55 -3.61
C SER A 15 -10.27 -11.72 -4.88
N HIS A 16 -10.56 -12.32 -6.03
CA HIS A 16 -10.53 -11.64 -7.32
C HIS A 16 -11.43 -10.39 -7.34
N GLU A 17 -12.61 -10.48 -6.76
CA GLU A 17 -13.54 -9.35 -6.64
C GLU A 17 -13.04 -8.29 -5.66
N GLY A 18 -12.36 -8.70 -4.58
CA GLY A 18 -11.66 -7.77 -3.68
C GLY A 18 -10.55 -7.01 -4.41
N HIS A 19 -9.76 -7.69 -5.24
CA HIS A 19 -8.70 -7.08 -6.04
C HIS A 19 -9.26 -6.08 -7.05
N LYS A 20 -10.33 -6.43 -7.77
CA LYS A 20 -11.01 -5.49 -8.70
C LYS A 20 -11.52 -4.25 -7.97
N SER A 21 -12.21 -4.46 -6.85
CA SER A 21 -12.79 -3.37 -6.05
C SER A 21 -11.69 -2.42 -5.56
N LEU A 22 -10.59 -2.96 -5.05
CA LEU A 22 -9.43 -2.19 -4.61
C LEU A 22 -8.80 -1.39 -5.76
N ARG A 23 -8.66 -2.01 -6.93
CA ARG A 23 -8.14 -1.33 -8.13
C ARG A 23 -9.03 -0.16 -8.57
N ILE A 24 -10.35 -0.37 -8.60
CA ILE A 24 -11.31 0.69 -8.98
C ILE A 24 -11.23 1.85 -8.00
N GLU A 25 -11.19 1.57 -6.70
CA GLU A 25 -11.15 2.63 -5.68
C GLU A 25 -9.83 3.41 -5.72
N ALA A 26 -8.71 2.74 -5.96
CA ALA A 26 -7.42 3.41 -6.13
C ALA A 26 -7.46 4.38 -7.32
N LEU A 27 -8.00 3.94 -8.46
CA LEU A 27 -8.15 4.78 -9.66
C LEU A 27 -9.07 5.98 -9.42
N LYS A 28 -10.21 5.80 -8.73
CA LYS A 28 -11.13 6.90 -8.40
C LYS A 28 -10.46 8.01 -7.58
N ARG A 29 -9.49 7.64 -6.73
CA ARG A 29 -8.76 8.57 -5.87
C ARG A 29 -7.45 9.10 -6.48
N GLY A 30 -7.11 8.69 -7.70
CA GLY A 30 -5.83 9.03 -8.32
C GLY A 30 -4.62 8.42 -7.60
N LEU A 31 -4.81 7.29 -6.92
CA LEU A 31 -3.78 6.59 -6.16
C LEU A 31 -3.40 5.26 -6.84
N THR A 32 -2.21 4.77 -6.52
CA THR A 32 -1.88 3.36 -6.72
C THR A 32 -2.56 2.50 -5.65
N MET A 33 -2.76 1.21 -5.94
CA MET A 33 -3.32 0.29 -4.94
C MET A 33 -2.47 0.22 -3.66
N SER A 34 -1.14 0.28 -3.79
CA SER A 34 -0.22 0.28 -2.64
C SER A 34 -0.45 1.50 -1.73
N GLN A 35 -0.53 2.70 -2.32
CA GLN A 35 -0.82 3.93 -1.58
C GLN A 35 -2.18 3.86 -0.87
N LEU A 36 -3.20 3.32 -1.54
CA LEU A 36 -4.53 3.13 -0.94
C LEU A 36 -4.48 2.17 0.26
N ILE A 37 -3.74 1.05 0.14
CA ILE A 37 -3.54 0.10 1.24
C ILE A 37 -2.82 0.76 2.42
N ILE A 38 -1.74 1.49 2.15
CA ILE A 38 -0.96 2.19 3.18
C ILE A 38 -1.83 3.21 3.95
N GLN A 39 -2.64 3.98 3.23
CA GLN A 39 -3.60 4.91 3.84
C GLN A 39 -4.63 4.18 4.71
N ALA A 40 -5.18 3.07 4.23
CA ALA A 40 -6.15 2.28 4.99
C ALA A 40 -5.53 1.69 6.27
N LEU A 41 -4.30 1.18 6.19
CA LEU A 41 -3.57 0.67 7.36
C LEU A 41 -3.30 1.78 8.38
N SER A 42 -2.86 2.96 7.93
CA SER A 42 -2.66 4.12 8.79
C SER A 42 -3.96 4.55 9.49
N GLN A 43 -5.09 4.57 8.76
CA GLN A 43 -6.41 4.87 9.33
C GLN A 43 -6.89 3.82 10.34
N ALA A 44 -6.48 2.56 10.16
CA ALA A 44 -6.74 1.48 11.11
C ALA A 44 -5.84 1.52 12.37
N GLY A 45 -4.95 2.52 12.48
CA GLY A 45 -4.04 2.69 13.62
C GLY A 45 -2.73 1.92 13.48
N VAL A 46 -2.41 1.37 12.30
CA VAL A 46 -1.11 0.76 12.04
C VAL A 46 -0.07 1.87 11.92
N VAL A 47 1.01 1.78 12.69
CA VAL A 47 2.14 2.70 12.59
C VAL A 47 2.90 2.40 11.31
N ILE A 48 2.72 3.25 10.31
CA ILE A 48 3.44 3.17 9.03
C ILE A 48 4.71 4.04 9.14
N PRO A 49 5.90 3.48 8.86
CA PRO A 49 7.15 4.26 8.79
C PRO A 49 7.06 5.41 7.78
N ALA A 50 7.69 6.54 8.08
CA ALA A 50 7.60 7.74 7.24
C ALA A 50 8.20 7.54 5.84
N GLU A 51 9.13 6.60 5.68
CA GLU A 51 9.69 6.19 4.40
C GLU A 51 8.66 5.52 3.48
N ASP A 52 7.67 4.83 4.03
CA ASP A 52 6.62 4.14 3.27
C ASP A 52 5.45 5.08 2.90
N LEU A 53 5.40 6.25 3.55
CA LEU A 53 4.45 7.32 3.21
C LEU A 53 4.90 8.17 2.01
N LYS A 54 6.14 7.98 1.53
CA LYS A 54 6.70 8.74 0.40
C LYS A 54 6.26 8.12 -0.93
N THR A 55 5.41 8.84 -1.63
CA THR A 55 4.95 8.56 -3.00
C THR A 55 5.94 9.02 -4.05
#